data_AF-A0A2E0GUB1-F1
#
_entry.id   AF-A0A2E0GUB1-F1
#
_cell.length_a   1.000
_cell.length_b   1.000
_cell.length_c   1.000
_cell.angle_alpha   90.00
_cell.angle_beta   90.00
_cell.angle_gamma   90.00
#
_symmetry.space_group_name_H-M   'P 1'
#
loop_
_entity.id
_entity.type
_entity.pdbx_description
1 polymer ?
#
loop_
_entity_poly.entity_id
_entity_poly.type
_entity_poly.pdbx_seq_one_letter_code
_entity_poly.pdbx_strand_id
1 'polypeptide(L)'
;MTAFEINLEYINAYLCSDSYALTPWPQDHAKTLELLYRRFLHLIATHPTTPLAPSACIDEYWHAHILHTRQYIDDCTNIAGRYIHHEPADSRNPDGESLKVAFQNTCDLYEQIFGEPLVVFKDD
;
A
#
# COMPACT_ATOMS: atom_id res chain seq x y z
N MET A 1 19.19 -1.81 2.62
CA MET A 1 18.17 -2.87 2.59
C MET A 1 17.74 -3.04 1.15
N THR A 2 17.88 -4.23 0.57
CA THR A 2 17.37 -4.51 -0.78
C THR A 2 15.86 -4.54 -0.71
N ALA A 3 15.20 -3.51 -1.25
CA ALA A 3 13.78 -3.55 -1.53
C ALA A 3 13.50 -4.79 -2.40
N PHE A 4 12.43 -5.51 -2.12
CA PHE A 4 12.00 -6.64 -2.94
C PHE A 4 11.88 -6.21 -4.40
N GLU A 5 12.55 -6.92 -5.32
CA GLU A 5 12.48 -6.63 -6.76
C GLU A 5 11.18 -7.18 -7.34
N ILE A 6 10.06 -6.52 -7.02
CA ILE A 6 8.77 -6.72 -7.68
C ILE A 6 8.60 -5.65 -8.77
N ASN A 7 8.00 -6.03 -9.90
CA ASN A 7 7.69 -5.09 -10.99
C ASN A 7 6.31 -4.49 -10.76
N LEU A 8 6.20 -3.17 -10.56
CA LEU A 8 4.92 -2.46 -10.39
C LEU A 8 4.62 -1.49 -11.55
N GLU A 9 5.42 -1.51 -12.63
CA GLU A 9 5.23 -0.60 -13.76
C GLU A 9 3.84 -0.76 -14.40
N TYR A 10 3.30 -1.97 -14.40
CA TYR A 10 1.97 -2.24 -14.95
C TYR A 10 0.85 -1.58 -14.12
N ILE A 11 1.06 -1.41 -12.81
CA ILE A 11 0.10 -0.72 -11.93
C ILE A 11 0.14 0.77 -12.21
N ASN A 12 1.34 1.35 -12.32
CA ASN A 12 1.50 2.76 -12.71
C ASN A 12 0.86 3.02 -14.08
N ALA A 13 1.11 2.15 -15.06
CA ALA A 13 0.52 2.24 -16.38
C ALA A 13 -1.01 2.18 -16.32
N TYR A 14 -1.58 1.29 -15.51
CA TYR A 14 -3.02 1.19 -15.32
C TYR A 14 -3.60 2.45 -14.65
N LEU A 15 -3.06 2.88 -13.51
CA LEU A 15 -3.52 4.05 -12.74
C LEU A 15 -3.41 5.37 -13.52
N CYS A 16 -2.45 5.48 -14.45
CA CYS A 16 -2.27 6.66 -15.29
C CYS A 16 -3.06 6.60 -16.61
N SER A 17 -3.80 5.51 -16.88
CA SER A 17 -4.50 5.30 -18.15
C SER A 17 -5.95 5.77 -18.10
N ASP A 18 -6.50 6.12 -19.27
CA ASP A 18 -7.93 6.38 -19.47
C ASP A 18 -8.82 5.15 -19.20
N SER A 19 -8.21 3.97 -19.06
CA SER A 19 -8.91 2.73 -18.71
C SER A 19 -9.06 2.55 -17.19
N TYR A 20 -8.45 3.42 -16.38
CA TYR A 20 -8.68 3.41 -14.95
C TYR A 20 -10.12 3.81 -14.63
N ALA A 21 -10.76 3.07 -13.73
CA ALA A 21 -12.19 3.24 -13.44
C ALA A 21 -12.50 4.56 -12.72
N LEU A 22 -11.50 5.16 -12.07
CA LEU A 22 -11.59 6.46 -11.39
C LEU A 22 -10.77 7.51 -12.17
N THR A 23 -10.53 8.66 -11.55
CA THR A 23 -9.69 9.71 -12.14
C THR A 23 -8.25 9.21 -12.31
N PRO A 24 -7.67 9.23 -13.52
CA PRO A 24 -6.30 8.82 -13.73
C PRO A 24 -5.30 9.66 -12.94
N TRP A 25 -4.29 9.01 -12.40
CA TRP A 25 -3.24 9.66 -11.62
C TRP A 25 -2.19 10.32 -12.54
N PRO A 26 -1.66 11.51 -12.18
CA PRO A 26 -0.47 12.04 -12.82
C PRO A 26 0.73 11.11 -12.62
N GLN A 27 1.57 10.97 -13.64
CA GLN A 27 2.71 10.04 -13.63
C GLN A 27 3.65 10.22 -12.43
N ASP A 28 3.94 11.47 -12.05
CA ASP A 28 4.81 11.76 -10.89
C ASP A 28 4.15 11.40 -9.56
N HIS A 29 2.83 11.46 -9.47
CA HIS A 29 2.08 11.02 -8.29
C HIS A 29 2.09 9.49 -8.21
N ALA A 30 1.85 8.80 -9.33
CA ALA A 30 1.90 7.33 -9.38
C ALA A 30 3.27 6.78 -8.96
N LYS A 31 4.38 7.41 -9.40
CA LYS A 31 5.74 7.05 -8.96
C LYS A 31 5.95 7.28 -7.47
N THR A 32 5.42 8.37 -6.93
CA THR A 32 5.48 8.65 -5.49
C THR A 32 4.72 7.57 -4.72
N LEU A 33 3.48 7.26 -5.15
CA LEU A 33 2.66 6.21 -4.55
C LEU A 33 3.28 4.83 -4.65
N GLU A 34 3.94 4.49 -5.76
CA GLU A 34 4.68 3.24 -5.88
C GLU A 34 5.75 3.12 -4.79
N LEU A 35 6.53 4.18 -4.54
CA LEU A 35 7.53 4.18 -3.47
C LEU A 35 6.88 3.99 -2.09
N LEU A 36 5.81 4.74 -1.80
CA LEU A 36 5.08 4.64 -0.53
C LEU A 36 4.50 3.24 -0.33
N TYR A 37 3.91 2.66 -1.37
CA TYR A 37 3.32 1.33 -1.36
C TYR A 37 4.38 0.23 -1.17
N ARG A 38 5.51 0.29 -1.87
CA ARG A 38 6.64 -0.64 -1.66
C ARG A 38 7.12 -0.62 -0.21
N ARG A 39 7.23 0.57 0.38
CA ARG A 39 7.62 0.74 1.77
C ARG A 39 6.56 0.19 2.72
N PHE A 40 5.27 0.40 2.43
CA PHE A 40 4.18 -0.19 3.20
C PHE A 40 4.18 -1.72 3.17
N LEU A 41 4.38 -2.34 2.00
CA LEU A 41 4.54 -3.80 1.88
C LEU A 41 5.74 -4.32 2.70
N HIS A 42 6.85 -3.57 2.72
CA HIS A 42 7.99 -3.90 3.57
C HIS A 42 7.62 -3.91 5.05
N LEU A 43 6.84 -2.93 5.53
CA LEU A 43 6.37 -2.89 6.92
C LEU A 43 5.49 -4.12 7.24
N ILE A 44 4.51 -4.45 6.39
CA ILE A 44 3.66 -5.66 6.57
C ILE A 44 4.49 -6.95 6.59
N ALA A 45 5.50 -7.04 5.73
CA ALA A 45 6.35 -8.22 5.63
C ALA A 45 7.20 -8.42 6.89
N THR A 46 7.74 -7.33 7.42
CA THR A 46 8.70 -7.34 8.54
C THR A 46 8.04 -7.26 9.93
N HIS A 47 6.80 -6.79 10.01
CA HIS A 47 6.04 -6.64 11.27
C HIS A 47 4.70 -7.38 11.22
N PRO A 48 4.68 -8.72 11.03
CA PRO A 48 3.46 -9.49 10.77
C PRO A 48 2.45 -9.52 11.93
N THR A 49 2.86 -9.13 13.14
CA THR A 49 2.01 -9.11 14.34
C THR A 49 1.53 -7.71 14.72
N THR A 50 1.99 -6.67 14.01
CA THR A 50 1.60 -5.29 14.28
C THR A 50 0.41 -4.93 13.40
N PRO A 51 -0.69 -4.40 13.97
CA PRO A 51 -1.78 -3.84 13.16
C PRO A 51 -1.28 -2.64 12.37
N LEU A 52 -1.39 -2.71 11.04
CA LEU A 52 -0.98 -1.65 10.12
C LEU A 52 -2.13 -1.32 9.17
N ALA A 53 -2.30 -0.04 8.87
CA ALA A 53 -3.27 0.44 7.89
C ALA A 53 -2.58 1.45 6.95
N PRO A 54 -2.82 1.39 5.64
CA PRO A 54 -2.29 2.35 4.68
C PRO A 54 -3.00 3.72 4.80
N SER A 55 -2.45 4.76 4.16
CA SER A 55 -3.27 5.95 3.82
C SER A 55 -4.25 5.61 2.70
N ALA A 56 -5.25 6.46 2.43
CA ALA A 56 -6.26 6.19 1.41
C ALA A 56 -5.64 6.03 0.01
N CYS A 57 -4.67 6.87 -0.36
CA CYS A 57 -3.98 6.75 -1.65
C CYS A 57 -3.11 5.48 -1.75
N ILE A 58 -2.48 5.03 -0.65
CA ILE A 58 -1.74 3.76 -0.63
C ILE A 58 -2.72 2.58 -0.73
N ASP A 59 -3.90 2.67 -0.09
CA ASP A 59 -4.97 1.68 -0.19
C ASP A 59 -5.48 1.53 -1.62
N GLU A 60 -5.71 2.65 -2.32
CA GLU A 60 -6.12 2.67 -3.72
C GLU A 60 -5.07 2.01 -4.64
N TYR A 61 -3.78 2.30 -4.43
CA TYR A 61 -2.69 1.65 -5.14
C TYR A 61 -2.66 0.13 -4.86
N TRP A 62 -2.91 -0.25 -3.60
CA TRP A 62 -2.99 -1.65 -3.21
C TRP A 62 -4.18 -2.36 -3.87
N HIS A 63 -5.36 -1.73 -3.96
CA HIS A 63 -6.50 -2.30 -4.69
C HIS A 63 -6.16 -2.55 -6.16
N ALA A 64 -5.50 -1.58 -6.81
CA ALA A 64 -5.04 -1.75 -8.18
C ALA A 64 -4.10 -2.96 -8.30
N HIS A 65 -3.16 -3.15 -7.37
CA HIS A 65 -2.31 -4.35 -7.36
C HIS A 65 -3.13 -5.64 -7.20
N ILE A 66 -4.08 -5.69 -6.26
CA ILE A 66 -4.93 -6.87 -6.00
C ILE A 66 -5.72 -7.29 -7.25
N LEU A 67 -6.18 -6.34 -8.06
CA LEU A 67 -6.90 -6.63 -9.31
C LEU A 67 -6.05 -7.40 -10.33
N HIS A 68 -4.72 -7.28 -10.26
CA HIS A 68 -3.76 -8.10 -11.01
C HIS A 68 -3.45 -9.40 -10.25
N THR A 69 -4.50 -10.18 -9.97
CA THR A 69 -4.51 -11.31 -9.03
C THR A 69 -3.33 -12.29 -9.15
N ARG A 70 -2.89 -12.64 -10.37
CA ARG A 70 -1.75 -13.56 -10.57
C ARG A 70 -0.45 -12.95 -10.05
N GLN A 71 -0.14 -11.74 -10.53
CA GLN A 71 1.05 -11.00 -10.10
C GLN A 71 1.01 -10.73 -8.61
N TYR A 72 -0.15 -10.35 -8.06
CA TYR A 72 -0.30 -10.07 -6.64
C TYR A 72 0.03 -11.28 -5.76
N ILE A 73 -0.42 -12.48 -6.14
CA ILE A 73 -0.12 -13.73 -5.41
C ILE A 73 1.39 -14.04 -5.45
N ASP A 74 2.00 -13.91 -6.63
CA ASP A 74 3.43 -14.15 -6.81
C ASP A 74 4.27 -13.15 -6.01
N ASP A 75 3.92 -11.86 -6.08
CA ASP A 75 4.60 -10.78 -5.36
C ASP A 75 4.45 -10.93 -3.85
N CYS A 76 3.26 -11.28 -3.34
CA CYS A 76 3.07 -11.58 -1.91
C CYS A 76 4.03 -12.70 -1.43
N THR A 77 4.16 -13.76 -2.25
CA THR A 77 5.08 -14.87 -1.95
C THR A 77 6.53 -14.40 -1.94
N ASN A 78 6.94 -13.59 -2.92
CA ASN A 78 8.30 -13.06 -3.01
C ASN A 78 8.66 -12.08 -1.88
N ILE A 79 7.69 -11.31 -1.41
CA ILE A 79 7.87 -10.28 -0.37
C ILE A 79 7.83 -10.87 1.03
N ALA A 80 6.85 -11.74 1.30
CA ALA A 80 6.47 -12.10 2.65
C ALA A 80 6.44 -13.63 2.89
N GLY A 81 6.69 -14.44 1.85
CA GLY A 81 6.57 -15.91 1.91
C GLY A 81 5.13 -16.40 2.14
N ARG A 82 4.14 -15.50 2.05
CA ARG A 82 2.72 -15.76 2.36
C ARG A 82 1.84 -14.78 1.58
N TYR A 83 0.57 -15.14 1.39
CA TYR A 83 -0.41 -14.18 0.88
C TYR A 83 -0.63 -13.06 1.89
N ILE A 84 -0.60 -11.81 1.42
CA ILE A 84 -0.91 -10.64 2.24
C ILE A 84 -2.39 -10.36 2.08
N HIS A 85 -3.17 -10.53 3.15
CA HIS A 85 -4.61 -10.30 3.09
C HIS A 85 -4.92 -8.80 3.20
N HIS A 86 -5.85 -8.34 2.36
CA HIS A 86 -6.48 -7.03 2.50
C HIS A 86 -7.86 -7.21 3.13
N GLU A 87 -8.14 -6.41 4.16
CA GLU A 87 -9.43 -6.37 4.84
C GLU A 87 -10.01 -4.95 4.71
N PRO A 88 -11.11 -4.77 3.96
CA PRO A 88 -11.73 -3.46 3.84
C PRO A 88 -12.24 -2.92 5.18
N ALA A 89 -12.12 -1.61 5.37
CA ALA A 89 -12.83 -0.90 6.43
C ALA A 89 -14.34 -0.93 6.13
N ASP A 90 -15.05 -1.91 6.68
CA ASP A 90 -16.50 -2.03 6.52
C ASP A 90 -17.24 -1.28 7.65
N SER A 91 -18.25 -0.51 7.29
CA SER A 91 -19.24 0.08 8.21
C SER A 91 -19.90 -0.91 9.19
N ARG A 92 -19.90 -2.22 8.87
CA ARG A 92 -20.38 -3.29 9.74
C ARG A 92 -19.39 -3.69 10.84
N ASN A 93 -18.13 -3.25 10.75
CA ASN A 93 -17.10 -3.46 11.76
C ASN A 93 -16.47 -2.10 12.14
N PRO A 94 -17.24 -1.21 12.81
CA PRO A 94 -16.96 0.22 12.90
C PRO A 94 -15.87 0.59 13.91
N ASP A 95 -14.86 -0.26 14.10
CA ASP A 95 -13.76 0.05 15.02
C ASP A 95 -12.76 1.03 14.37
N GLY A 96 -13.24 2.24 14.12
CA GLY A 96 -12.45 3.34 13.59
C GLY A 96 -11.32 3.75 14.52
N GLU A 97 -11.39 3.42 15.82
CA GLU A 97 -10.27 3.61 16.74
C GLU A 97 -9.15 2.60 16.46
N SER A 98 -9.46 1.32 16.22
CA SER A 98 -8.47 0.34 15.77
C SER A 98 -7.81 0.72 14.44
N LEU A 99 -8.56 1.29 13.48
CA LEU A 99 -7.99 1.77 12.22
C LEU A 99 -7.06 2.98 12.42
N LYS A 100 -7.45 3.94 13.26
CA LYS A 100 -6.58 5.09 13.60
C LYS A 100 -5.29 4.62 14.27
N VAL A 101 -5.38 3.68 15.20
CA VAL A 101 -4.20 3.09 15.86
C VAL A 101 -3.31 2.37 14.85
N ALA A 102 -3.88 1.57 13.94
CA ALA A 102 -3.12 0.87 12.90
C ALA A 102 -2.44 1.83 11.90
N PHE A 103 -3.10 2.93 11.56
CA PHE A 103 -2.51 3.98 10.74
C PHE A 103 -1.39 4.70 11.48
N GLN A 104 -1.58 5.05 12.75
CA GLN A 104 -0.52 5.66 13.57
C GLN A 104 0.71 4.74 13.69
N ASN A 105 0.50 3.44 13.93
CA ASN A 105 1.59 2.45 13.92
C ASN A 105 2.35 2.44 12.59
N THR A 106 1.64 2.64 11.47
CA THR A 106 2.25 2.71 10.14
C THR A 106 3.11 3.95 10.01
N CYS A 107 2.63 5.12 10.42
CA CYS A 107 3.41 6.37 10.44
C CYS A 107 4.67 6.24 11.30
N ASP A 108 4.54 5.73 12.52
CA ASP A 108 5.64 5.61 13.48
C ASP A 108 6.73 4.66 12.95
N LEU A 109 6.33 3.48 12.45
CA LEU A 109 7.27 2.53 11.87
C LEU A 109 7.89 3.05 10.57
N TYR A 110 7.12 3.76 9.75
CA TYR A 110 7.63 4.33 8.51
C TYR A 110 8.75 5.34 8.79
N GLU A 111 8.53 6.28 9.71
CA GLU A 111 9.56 7.24 10.10
C GLU A 111 10.78 6.55 10.73
N GLN A 112 10.55 5.56 11.61
CA GLN A 112 11.62 4.80 12.24
C GLN A 112 12.49 4.04 11.21
N ILE A 113 11.88 3.42 10.20
CA ILE A 113 12.59 2.54 9.25
C ILE A 113 13.20 3.32 8.09
N PHE A 114 12.54 4.38 7.62
CA PHE A 114 12.97 5.12 6.42
C PHE A 114 13.60 6.49 6.73
N GLY A 115 13.54 6.96 7.98
CA GLY A 115 14.17 8.21 8.42
C GLY A 115 13.46 9.48 7.96
N GLU A 116 12.23 9.36 7.45
CA GLU A 116 11.39 10.46 6.99
C GLU A 116 9.91 10.12 7.23
N PRO A 117 9.05 11.12 7.51
CA PRO A 117 7.64 10.87 7.76
C PRO A 117 6.92 10.34 6.52
N LEU A 118 5.83 9.60 6.75
CA LEU A 118 4.93 9.17 5.69
C LEU A 118 4.30 10.40 5.01
N VAL A 119 4.40 10.46 3.68
CA VAL A 119 3.71 11.48 2.88
C VAL A 119 2.24 11.10 2.78
N VAL A 120 1.37 12.00 3.21
CA VAL A 120 -0.08 11.89 3.16
C VAL A 120 -0.60 12.98 2.23
N PHE A 121 -1.42 12.62 1.24
CA PHE A 121 -1.93 13.58 0.26
C PHE A 121 -3.06 14.42 0.86
N LYS A 122 -3.33 15.58 0.27
CA LYS A 122 -4.25 16.58 0.85
C LYS A 122 -5.72 16.12 0.92
N ASP A 123 -6.04 15.07 0.18
CA ASP A 123 -7.37 14.46 0.08
C ASP A 123 -7.39 13.01 0.64
N ASP A 124 -6.35 12.61 1.40
CA ASP A 124 -6.33 11.38 2.23
C ASP A 124 -7.21 11.52 3.50
#